data_AF-A0A0B4BZJ9-F1
#
_entry.id   AF-A0A0B4BZJ9-F1
#
_cell.length_a   1.000
_cell.length_b   1.000
_cell.length_c   1.000
_cell.angle_alpha   90.00
_cell.angle_beta   90.00
_cell.angle_gamma   90.00
#
_symmetry.space_group_name_H-M   'P 1'
#
loop_
_entity.id
_entity.type
_entity.pdbx_description
1 polymer ?
#
loop_
_entity_poly.entity_id
_entity_poly.type
_entity_poly.pdbx_seq_one_letter_code
_entity_poly.pdbx_strand_id
1 'polypeptide(L)'
;MKDAHILSAIETTLRGPMANAHMANFDPDARLNEDLHLDSVLILHLLLHLETMHGIDVPEREMSKAGVGTVRDLIAFLTGQSIEAEQEEEIDIKVHCVVSCLSAAIKACPDLDHRPFYFGVWDTGFEVDDAFRLSYHGPTVKHDHFRHWFRRLYGVNVIGWYSKDRTKAENIACFEHLLATKRSTEHLMVMLDMYHLPERENKFNQNPFPHYIMIEKTPDPDRWFMHDPDYRWEGILPRAAILNAINQPTVAGGYIFDRAKARAPRNEDLRAYFEAVFLEKRNPMIDATRRIVRAHLDPAGPLNHTALADALRELPVLAIRKYAYEHGFAVFWRALDLPDQDFEDWCDEIEALHQGFRTLQYKITKLSASGDPALATQVFAALDALDQRETHIKAGLKAWFVKWQVSTFASGEVPLVMTGADQ
;
A
#
# COMPACT_ATOMS: atom_id res chain seq x y z
N MET A 1 0.82 -39.40 2.21
CA MET A 1 1.05 -39.56 0.75
C MET A 1 0.72 -38.28 -0.01
N LYS A 2 -0.44 -37.64 0.22
CA LYS A 2 -0.81 -36.37 -0.43
C LYS A 2 0.16 -35.22 -0.11
N ASP A 3 0.55 -35.05 1.14
CA ASP A 3 1.44 -33.97 1.59
C ASP A 3 2.86 -34.10 1.01
N ALA A 4 3.40 -35.33 0.97
CA ALA A 4 4.71 -35.60 0.36
C ALA A 4 4.71 -35.36 -1.16
N HIS A 5 3.60 -35.63 -1.84
CA HIS A 5 3.43 -35.30 -3.25
C HIS A 5 3.40 -33.78 -3.47
N ILE A 6 2.65 -33.04 -2.65
CA ILE A 6 2.58 -31.57 -2.74
C ILE A 6 3.94 -30.94 -2.43
N LEU A 7 4.64 -31.39 -1.38
CA LEU A 7 5.99 -30.93 -1.05
C LEU A 7 6.96 -31.14 -2.24
N SER A 8 6.93 -32.32 -2.86
CA SER A 8 7.76 -32.61 -4.03
C SER A 8 7.39 -31.76 -5.25
N ALA A 9 6.10 -31.47 -5.46
CA ALA A 9 5.63 -30.58 -6.52
C ALA A 9 6.09 -29.13 -6.29
N ILE A 10 6.00 -28.63 -5.04
CA ILE A 10 6.53 -27.31 -4.65
C ILE A 10 8.03 -27.26 -4.93
N GLU A 11 8.80 -28.24 -4.46
CA GLU A 11 10.25 -28.27 -4.67
C GLU A 11 10.61 -28.29 -6.16
N THR A 12 9.94 -29.14 -6.94
CA THR A 12 10.18 -29.27 -8.39
C THR A 12 9.85 -27.97 -9.13
N THR A 13 8.73 -27.34 -8.78
CA THR A 13 8.32 -26.05 -9.37
C THR A 13 9.33 -24.95 -9.05
N LEU A 14 9.75 -24.86 -7.79
CA LEU A 14 10.72 -23.86 -7.34
C LEU A 14 12.10 -24.06 -7.97
N ARG A 15 12.58 -25.31 -8.11
CA ARG A 15 13.87 -25.61 -8.77
C ARG A 15 13.84 -25.41 -10.28
N GLY A 16 12.72 -25.72 -10.92
CA GLY A 16 12.60 -25.78 -12.37
C GLY A 16 11.93 -24.52 -12.94
N PRO A 17 10.62 -24.54 -13.20
CA PRO A 17 9.88 -23.45 -13.82
C PRO A 17 10.12 -22.06 -13.23
N MET A 18 10.22 -21.94 -11.90
CA MET A 18 10.46 -20.65 -11.24
C MET A 18 11.95 -20.33 -11.05
N ALA A 19 12.85 -21.31 -11.20
CA ALA A 19 14.29 -21.18 -11.03
C ALA A 19 14.70 -20.38 -9.78
N ASN A 20 14.10 -20.67 -8.63
CA ASN A 20 14.36 -19.97 -7.37
C ASN A 20 15.83 -20.14 -6.95
N ALA A 21 16.51 -19.02 -6.67
CA ALA A 21 17.93 -19.01 -6.28
C ALA A 21 18.17 -19.48 -4.83
N HIS A 22 17.14 -19.51 -3.98
CA HIS A 22 17.24 -19.72 -2.54
C HIS A 22 16.92 -21.17 -2.12
N MET A 23 17.03 -22.12 -3.06
CA MET A 23 16.71 -23.53 -2.80
C MET A 23 17.65 -24.25 -1.83
N ALA A 24 18.73 -23.60 -1.39
CA ALA A 24 19.57 -24.09 -0.29
C ALA A 24 18.83 -24.08 1.06
N ASN A 25 17.84 -23.19 1.22
CA ASN A 25 17.05 -23.05 2.44
C ASN A 25 15.72 -23.82 2.39
N PHE A 26 15.47 -24.61 1.34
CA PHE A 26 14.18 -25.27 1.16
C PHE A 26 14.02 -26.46 2.11
N ASP A 27 12.98 -26.37 2.94
CA ASP A 27 12.56 -27.36 3.92
C ASP A 27 11.07 -27.09 4.26
N PRO A 28 10.31 -28.08 4.76
CA PRO A 28 8.95 -27.85 5.25
C PRO A 28 8.74 -26.65 6.18
N ASP A 29 9.67 -26.32 7.06
CA ASP A 29 9.56 -25.20 7.99
C ASP A 29 10.17 -23.90 7.44
N ALA A 30 10.71 -23.93 6.21
CA ALA A 30 11.20 -22.75 5.53
C ALA A 30 10.08 -21.73 5.34
N ARG A 31 10.33 -20.50 5.77
CA ARG A 31 9.40 -19.40 5.60
C ARG A 31 9.40 -18.96 4.14
N LEU A 32 8.20 -18.82 3.57
CA LEU A 32 8.02 -18.56 2.15
C LEU A 32 8.66 -17.24 1.73
N ASN A 33 8.47 -16.19 2.53
CA ASN A 33 9.02 -14.87 2.21
C ASN A 33 10.49 -14.77 2.60
N GLU A 34 10.85 -15.10 3.84
CA GLU A 34 12.15 -14.78 4.40
C GLU A 34 13.24 -15.75 3.95
N ASP A 35 12.94 -17.05 3.88
CA ASP A 35 13.95 -18.07 3.59
C ASP A 35 13.98 -18.41 2.09
N LEU A 36 12.82 -18.33 1.42
CA LEU A 36 12.65 -18.66 0.00
C LEU A 36 12.43 -17.44 -0.92
N HIS A 37 12.32 -16.23 -0.37
CA HIS A 37 12.15 -14.99 -1.13
C HIS A 37 10.92 -14.99 -2.06
N LEU A 38 9.86 -15.70 -1.65
CA LEU A 38 8.58 -15.75 -2.36
C LEU A 38 7.67 -14.64 -1.85
N ASP A 39 7.57 -13.56 -2.61
CA ASP A 39 6.55 -12.55 -2.39
C ASP A 39 5.17 -13.03 -2.84
N SER A 40 4.13 -12.21 -2.60
CA SER A 40 2.75 -12.58 -2.94
C SER A 40 2.54 -12.89 -4.42
N VAL A 41 3.30 -12.28 -5.34
CA VAL A 41 3.20 -12.54 -6.78
C VAL A 41 3.85 -13.88 -7.11
N LEU A 42 5.04 -14.14 -6.56
CA LEU A 42 5.74 -15.42 -6.75
C LEU A 42 4.96 -16.59 -6.15
N ILE A 43 4.26 -16.37 -5.04
CA ILE A 43 3.34 -17.36 -4.46
C ILE A 43 2.18 -17.66 -5.43
N LEU A 44 1.58 -16.65 -6.07
CA LEU A 44 0.54 -16.89 -7.08
C LEU A 44 1.07 -17.66 -8.29
N HIS A 45 2.30 -17.38 -8.73
CA HIS A 45 2.95 -18.12 -9.81
C HIS A 45 3.21 -19.58 -9.41
N LEU A 46 3.67 -19.82 -8.18
CA LEU A 46 3.83 -21.16 -7.62
C LEU A 46 2.49 -21.91 -7.66
N LEU A 47 1.42 -21.31 -7.15
CA LEU A 47 0.08 -21.92 -7.16
C LEU A 47 -0.39 -22.26 -8.57
N LEU A 48 -0.20 -21.36 -9.54
CA LEU A 48 -0.53 -21.61 -10.94
C LEU A 48 0.22 -22.81 -11.49
N HIS A 49 1.53 -22.93 -11.23
CA HIS A 49 2.31 -24.10 -11.67
C HIS A 49 1.88 -25.39 -10.98
N LEU A 50 1.54 -25.35 -9.69
CA LEU A 50 1.00 -26.52 -8.98
C LEU A 50 -0.33 -26.98 -9.61
N GLU A 51 -1.22 -26.05 -9.96
CA GLU A 51 -2.48 -26.36 -10.63
C GLU A 51 -2.26 -26.93 -12.04
N THR A 52 -1.46 -26.24 -12.86
CA THR A 52 -1.33 -26.52 -14.29
C THR A 52 -0.36 -27.67 -14.62
N MET A 53 0.73 -27.82 -13.85
CA MET A 53 1.77 -28.82 -14.12
C MET A 53 1.63 -30.07 -13.26
N HIS A 54 1.08 -29.93 -12.04
CA HIS A 54 0.99 -31.02 -11.07
C HIS A 54 -0.45 -31.48 -10.80
N GLY A 55 -1.45 -30.82 -11.39
CA GLY A 55 -2.87 -31.16 -11.22
C GLY A 55 -3.34 -30.98 -9.77
N ILE A 56 -2.66 -30.12 -9.00
CA ILE A 56 -3.03 -29.83 -7.61
C ILE A 56 -4.12 -28.77 -7.64
N ASP A 57 -5.32 -29.15 -7.22
CA ASP A 57 -6.43 -28.20 -7.08
C ASP A 57 -6.06 -27.12 -6.05
N VAL A 58 -6.10 -25.86 -6.48
CA VAL A 58 -5.80 -24.70 -5.63
C VAL A 58 -7.13 -24.17 -5.11
N PRO A 59 -7.42 -24.28 -3.80
CA PRO A 59 -8.66 -23.78 -3.25
C PRO A 59 -8.84 -22.29 -3.54
N GLU A 60 -10.02 -21.87 -4.02
CA GLU A 60 -10.36 -20.44 -4.21
C GLU A 60 -10.57 -19.69 -2.87
N ARG A 61 -10.26 -20.31 -1.72
CA ARG A 61 -10.38 -19.70 -0.38
C ARG A 61 -9.20 -18.77 -0.09
N GLU A 62 -9.45 -17.73 0.71
CA GLU A 62 -8.51 -16.64 0.96
C GLU A 62 -7.19 -17.11 1.58
N MET A 63 -6.06 -16.77 0.94
CA MET A 63 -4.72 -17.15 1.40
C MET A 63 -4.25 -16.38 2.64
N SER A 64 -4.70 -15.13 2.86
CA SER A 64 -4.35 -14.34 4.07
C SER A 64 -4.95 -14.94 5.32
N LYS A 65 -6.24 -15.29 5.29
CA LYS A 65 -6.95 -15.88 6.43
C LYS A 65 -6.38 -17.22 6.89
N ALA A 66 -5.54 -17.83 6.06
CA ALA A 66 -4.94 -19.13 6.30
C ALA A 66 -3.52 -19.03 6.91
N GLY A 67 -2.99 -17.85 7.26
CA GLY A 67 -1.72 -17.74 7.99
C GLY A 67 -0.55 -18.46 7.30
N VAL A 68 -0.48 -18.41 5.97
CA VAL A 68 0.49 -19.20 5.19
C VAL A 68 1.88 -18.54 5.26
N GLY A 69 2.64 -18.88 6.30
CA GLY A 69 4.01 -18.38 6.52
C GLY A 69 5.10 -19.31 6.00
N THR A 70 4.89 -20.63 6.06
CA THR A 70 5.90 -21.64 5.71
C THR A 70 5.47 -22.56 4.55
N VAL A 71 6.39 -23.37 4.05
CA VAL A 71 6.08 -24.43 3.07
C VAL A 71 5.05 -25.42 3.63
N ARG A 72 5.14 -25.75 4.93
CA ARG A 72 4.18 -26.61 5.63
C ARG A 72 2.79 -26.01 5.66
N ASP A 73 2.69 -24.71 5.94
CA ASP A 73 1.40 -24.01 5.93
C ASP A 73 0.80 -23.98 4.53
N LEU A 74 1.62 -23.81 3.49
CA LEU A 74 1.16 -23.88 2.10
C LEU A 74 0.60 -25.27 1.76
N ILE A 75 1.23 -26.34 2.25
CA ILE A 75 0.72 -27.71 2.08
C ILE A 75 -0.61 -27.89 2.84
N ALA A 76 -0.71 -27.39 4.07
CA ALA A 76 -1.95 -27.41 4.84
C ALA A 76 -3.09 -26.66 4.11
N PHE A 77 -2.77 -25.50 3.53
CA PHE A 77 -3.70 -24.70 2.73
C PHE A 77 -4.19 -25.47 1.50
N LEU A 78 -3.29 -26.10 0.74
CA LEU A 78 -3.64 -26.87 -0.46
C LEU A 78 -4.38 -28.18 -0.15
N THR A 79 -4.23 -28.72 1.07
CA THR A 79 -4.89 -29.97 1.46
C THR A 79 -6.25 -29.78 2.11
N GLY A 80 -6.66 -28.54 2.40
CA GLY A 80 -7.93 -28.28 3.08
C GLY A 80 -7.82 -28.17 4.60
N GLN A 81 -6.63 -28.39 5.18
CA GLN A 81 -6.43 -28.38 6.63
C GLN A 81 -6.61 -26.96 7.20
N SER A 82 -7.06 -26.88 8.47
CA SER A 82 -7.13 -25.61 9.21
C SER A 82 -5.74 -25.21 9.65
N ILE A 83 -5.38 -23.97 9.38
CA ILE A 83 -4.15 -23.36 9.85
C ILE A 83 -4.55 -22.48 11.03
N GLU A 84 -3.85 -22.61 12.16
CA GLU A 84 -4.03 -21.67 13.26
C GLU A 84 -3.60 -20.30 12.76
N ALA A 85 -4.56 -19.37 12.61
CA ALA A 85 -4.23 -18.00 12.27
C ALA A 85 -3.36 -17.43 13.38
N GLU A 86 -2.15 -16.99 13.06
CA GLU A 86 -1.40 -16.11 13.96
C GLU A 86 -2.29 -14.91 14.28
N GLN A 87 -2.31 -14.50 15.55
CA GLN A 87 -2.99 -13.28 15.97
C GLN A 87 -2.43 -12.13 15.16
N GLU A 88 -3.26 -11.58 14.26
CA GLU A 88 -2.96 -10.32 13.59
C GLU A 88 -2.88 -9.24 14.69
N GLU A 89 -1.64 -8.90 15.10
CA GLU A 89 -1.38 -7.74 15.96
C GLU A 89 -2.06 -6.51 15.35
N GLU A 90 -2.85 -5.77 16.15
CA GLU A 90 -3.56 -4.54 15.78
C GLU A 90 -2.86 -3.78 14.63
N ILE A 91 -3.33 -4.04 13.41
CA ILE A 91 -2.59 -3.65 12.22
C ILE A 91 -2.89 -2.15 11.99
N ASP A 92 -2.01 -1.26 12.43
CA ASP A 92 -1.88 0.11 11.90
C ASP A 92 -1.66 0.07 10.37
N ILE A 93 -2.71 -0.05 9.55
CA ILE A 93 -2.53 -0.35 8.14
C ILE A 93 -1.92 0.85 7.41
N LYS A 94 -0.75 0.62 6.82
CA LYS A 94 0.07 1.62 6.15
C LYS A 94 0.04 1.38 4.66
N VAL A 95 -0.29 2.44 3.94
CA VAL A 95 -0.92 2.33 2.62
C VAL A 95 -0.17 3.11 1.55
N HIS A 96 0.74 4.00 1.95
CA HIS A 96 1.42 4.91 1.04
C HIS A 96 2.66 5.54 1.69
N CYS A 97 3.85 5.14 1.25
CA CYS A 97 5.15 5.56 1.77
C CYS A 97 5.29 7.03 2.18
N VAL A 98 4.96 7.98 1.29
CA VAL A 98 4.99 9.42 1.57
C VAL A 98 4.03 9.81 2.71
N VAL A 99 2.79 9.35 2.67
CA VAL A 99 1.77 9.64 3.69
C VAL A 99 2.17 9.02 5.01
N SER A 100 2.65 7.78 5.00
CA SER A 100 3.14 7.07 6.19
C SER A 100 4.34 7.79 6.84
N CYS A 101 5.31 8.28 6.07
CA CYS A 101 6.42 9.09 6.58
C CYS A 101 5.97 10.42 7.18
N LEU A 102 5.06 11.14 6.52
CA LEU A 102 4.52 12.41 7.03
C LEU A 102 3.68 12.19 8.29
N SER A 103 2.83 11.17 8.30
CA SER A 103 2.03 10.76 9.45
C SER A 103 2.88 10.33 10.64
N ALA A 104 4.03 9.69 10.43
CA ALA A 104 4.94 9.31 11.52
C ALA A 104 5.43 10.53 12.31
N ALA A 105 5.63 11.68 11.67
CA ALA A 105 5.96 12.92 12.38
C ALA A 105 4.80 13.47 13.22
N ILE A 106 3.55 13.28 12.77
CA ILE A 106 2.37 13.66 13.54
C ILE A 106 2.14 12.70 14.71
N LYS A 107 2.36 11.39 14.52
CA LYS A 107 2.31 10.40 15.61
C LYS A 107 3.29 10.69 16.74
N ALA A 108 4.42 11.33 16.43
CA ALA A 108 5.39 11.77 17.44
C ALA A 108 4.91 12.99 18.27
N CYS A 109 3.70 13.50 18.01
CA CYS A 109 3.03 14.55 18.77
C CYS A 109 1.81 13.95 19.50
N PRO A 110 1.82 13.80 20.84
CA PRO A 110 0.80 13.05 21.59
C PRO A 110 -0.66 13.49 21.36
N ASP A 111 -0.89 14.77 21.12
CA ASP A 111 -2.24 15.34 21.02
C ASP A 111 -2.74 15.49 19.57
N LEU A 112 -2.01 14.96 18.58
CA LEU A 112 -2.35 15.15 17.17
C LEU A 112 -2.83 13.87 16.51
N ASP A 113 -3.96 13.98 15.82
CA ASP A 113 -4.49 12.90 15.00
C ASP A 113 -3.93 12.97 13.57
N HIS A 114 -3.20 11.92 13.20
CA HIS A 114 -2.58 11.76 11.88
C HIS A 114 -3.54 11.16 10.83
N ARG A 115 -4.61 10.48 11.27
CA ARG A 115 -5.52 9.71 10.41
C ARG A 115 -6.21 10.54 9.32
N PRO A 116 -6.59 11.81 9.55
CA PRO A 116 -7.15 12.64 8.49
C PRO A 116 -6.27 12.75 7.25
N PHE A 117 -4.94 12.62 7.38
CA PHE A 117 -4.04 12.71 6.25
C PHE A 117 -4.15 11.54 5.26
N TYR A 118 -4.73 10.42 5.70
CA TYR A 118 -5.02 9.26 4.84
C TYR A 118 -6.27 9.42 3.97
N PHE A 119 -7.06 10.49 4.13
CA PHE A 119 -8.18 10.75 3.23
C PHE A 119 -7.71 10.78 1.77
N GLY A 120 -8.42 10.02 0.91
CA GLY A 120 -8.13 9.93 -0.52
C GLY A 120 -6.95 9.04 -0.90
N VAL A 121 -6.25 8.43 0.07
CA VAL A 121 -5.11 7.55 -0.25
C VAL A 121 -5.54 6.34 -1.08
N TRP A 122 -6.76 5.82 -0.82
CA TRP A 122 -7.40 4.74 -1.59
C TRP A 122 -7.53 5.03 -3.09
N ASP A 123 -7.51 6.31 -3.51
CA ASP A 123 -7.63 6.77 -4.89
C ASP A 123 -6.42 7.62 -5.34
N THR A 124 -5.31 7.60 -4.59
CA THR A 124 -4.12 8.36 -4.97
C THR A 124 -3.61 7.92 -6.34
N GLY A 125 -3.08 8.89 -7.09
CA GLY A 125 -2.61 8.68 -8.45
C GLY A 125 -1.63 7.52 -8.62
N PHE A 126 -1.70 6.93 -9.80
CA PHE A 126 -0.82 5.89 -10.34
C PHE A 126 -0.72 6.14 -11.85
N GLU A 127 0.22 5.48 -12.52
CA GLU A 127 0.44 5.61 -13.95
C GLU A 127 -0.06 4.37 -14.69
N VAL A 128 -0.60 4.60 -15.90
CA VAL A 128 -0.80 3.55 -16.90
C VAL A 128 -0.07 4.02 -18.14
N ASP A 129 0.99 3.33 -18.52
CA ASP A 129 1.82 3.71 -19.67
C ASP A 129 1.15 3.38 -21.02
N ASP A 130 1.81 3.72 -22.12
CA ASP A 130 1.33 3.45 -23.48
C ASP A 130 1.26 1.94 -23.80
N ALA A 131 1.96 1.10 -23.04
CA ALA A 131 1.89 -0.35 -23.11
C ALA A 131 0.83 -0.94 -22.17
N PHE A 132 -0.03 -0.10 -21.58
CA PHE A 132 -1.07 -0.46 -20.63
C PHE A 132 -0.54 -1.15 -19.37
N ARG A 133 0.66 -0.78 -18.92
CA ARG A 133 1.24 -1.28 -17.67
C ARG A 133 0.91 -0.34 -16.52
N LEU A 134 0.38 -0.91 -15.45
CA LEU A 134 0.10 -0.23 -14.20
C LEU A 134 1.39 -0.03 -13.41
N SER A 135 1.67 1.21 -13.01
CA SER A 135 2.84 1.53 -12.18
C SER A 135 2.44 2.40 -10.98
N TYR A 136 2.90 2.01 -9.79
CA TYR A 136 2.75 2.73 -8.52
C TYR A 136 3.56 4.02 -8.52
N HIS A 137 4.72 4.01 -9.18
CA HIS A 137 5.57 5.17 -9.39
C HIS A 137 5.67 5.51 -10.88
N GLY A 138 5.67 6.80 -11.19
CA GLY A 138 5.74 7.30 -12.55
C GLY A 138 6.09 8.79 -12.61
N PRO A 139 6.62 9.32 -13.73
CA PRO A 139 6.96 10.74 -13.86
C PRO A 139 5.77 11.68 -13.66
N THR A 140 4.56 11.16 -13.89
CA THR A 140 3.29 11.88 -13.75
C THR A 140 2.75 11.91 -12.32
N VAL A 141 3.23 11.02 -11.44
CA VAL A 141 2.82 10.98 -10.02
C VAL A 141 3.55 12.09 -9.26
N LYS A 142 2.80 13.11 -8.82
CA LYS A 142 3.33 14.27 -8.09
C LYS A 142 2.86 14.28 -6.63
N HIS A 143 3.78 14.55 -5.71
CA HIS A 143 3.49 14.68 -4.27
C HIS A 143 3.17 16.12 -3.83
N ASP A 144 3.07 17.07 -4.75
CA ASP A 144 2.80 18.48 -4.41
C ASP A 144 1.46 18.69 -3.71
N HIS A 145 0.47 17.86 -4.06
CA HIS A 145 -0.82 17.83 -3.38
C HIS A 145 -0.68 17.49 -1.88
N PHE A 146 0.08 16.44 -1.56
CA PHE A 146 0.34 16.05 -0.17
C PHE A 146 1.06 17.16 0.60
N ARG A 147 2.06 17.81 -0.01
CA ARG A 147 2.80 18.92 0.63
C ARG A 147 1.88 20.09 0.96
N HIS A 148 1.00 20.45 0.03
CA HIS A 148 0.02 21.52 0.21
C HIS A 148 -0.93 21.22 1.37
N TRP A 149 -1.55 20.05 1.37
CA TRP A 149 -2.51 19.68 2.39
C TRP A 149 -1.89 19.41 3.75
N PHE A 150 -0.70 18.81 3.81
CA PHE A 150 0.01 18.62 5.08
C PHE A 150 0.30 19.96 5.76
N ARG A 151 0.72 20.97 5.00
CA ARG A 151 0.89 22.34 5.51
C ARG A 151 -0.44 22.93 5.97
N ARG A 152 -1.51 22.76 5.21
CA ARG A 152 -2.81 23.35 5.54
C ARG A 152 -3.41 22.73 6.80
N LEU A 153 -3.42 21.40 6.88
CA LEU A 153 -3.95 20.62 8.00
C LEU A 153 -3.08 20.81 9.25
N TYR A 154 -1.78 20.55 9.15
CA TYR A 154 -0.91 20.45 10.33
C TYR A 154 0.03 21.64 10.53
N GLY A 155 0.06 22.62 9.63
CA GLY A 155 0.98 23.76 9.73
C GLY A 155 2.44 23.43 9.38
N VAL A 156 2.74 22.20 8.98
CA VAL A 156 4.11 21.73 8.71
C VAL A 156 4.48 21.92 7.25
N ASN A 157 5.59 22.60 6.99
CA ASN A 157 6.12 22.75 5.64
C ASN A 157 6.91 21.51 5.23
N VAL A 158 6.53 20.93 4.08
CA VAL A 158 7.26 19.81 3.45
C VAL A 158 8.09 20.34 2.29
N ILE A 159 9.41 20.43 2.51
CA ILE A 159 10.35 21.09 1.60
C ILE A 159 11.13 20.01 0.84
N GLY A 160 11.05 20.01 -0.48
CA GLY A 160 11.88 19.13 -1.30
C GLY A 160 13.33 19.60 -1.30
N TRP A 161 14.27 18.71 -0.98
CA TRP A 161 15.71 19.03 -1.00
C TRP A 161 16.41 18.52 -2.27
N TYR A 162 15.84 17.52 -2.94
CA TYR A 162 16.39 16.96 -4.17
C TYR A 162 16.19 17.91 -5.35
N SER A 163 17.25 18.16 -6.13
CA SER A 163 17.22 18.99 -7.34
C SER A 163 17.57 18.15 -8.56
N LYS A 164 16.72 18.22 -9.60
CA LYS A 164 16.95 17.55 -10.90
C LYS A 164 18.06 18.20 -11.72
N ASP A 165 18.43 19.44 -11.40
CA ASP A 165 19.50 20.20 -12.08
C ASP A 165 20.89 19.87 -11.50
N ARG A 166 20.94 19.09 -10.41
CA ARG A 166 22.16 18.62 -9.76
C ARG A 166 22.44 17.18 -10.14
N THR A 167 23.72 16.82 -10.16
CA THR A 167 24.16 15.44 -10.26
C THR A 167 23.68 14.61 -9.06
N LYS A 168 23.67 13.29 -9.23
CA LYS A 168 23.32 12.37 -8.15
C LYS A 168 24.24 12.51 -6.94
N ALA A 169 25.55 12.68 -7.18
CA ALA A 169 26.55 12.89 -6.14
C ALA A 169 26.32 14.19 -5.36
N GLU A 170 25.98 15.30 -6.02
CA GLU A 170 25.65 16.56 -5.35
C GLU A 170 24.37 16.47 -4.51
N ASN A 171 23.36 15.73 -4.99
CA ASN A 171 22.15 15.47 -4.21
C ASN A 171 22.44 14.60 -2.98
N ILE A 172 23.30 13.57 -3.12
CA ILE A 172 23.74 12.75 -1.98
C ILE A 172 24.49 13.61 -0.97
N ALA A 173 25.43 14.46 -1.39
CA ALA A 173 26.14 15.37 -0.50
C ALA A 173 25.18 16.32 0.23
N CYS A 174 24.14 16.81 -0.45
CA CYS A 174 23.09 17.63 0.17
C CYS A 174 22.28 16.83 1.21
N PHE A 175 21.90 15.60 0.90
CA PHE A 175 21.22 14.71 1.84
C PHE A 175 22.06 14.46 3.09
N GLU A 176 23.34 14.12 2.94
CA GLU A 176 24.24 13.87 4.07
C GLU A 176 24.44 15.12 4.93
N HIS A 177 24.55 16.30 4.31
CA HIS A 177 24.61 17.56 5.02
C HIS A 177 23.34 17.79 5.86
N LEU A 178 22.15 17.61 5.27
CA LEU A 178 20.88 17.75 5.98
C LEU A 178 20.75 16.75 7.12
N LEU A 179 21.11 15.48 6.89
CA LEU A 179 21.13 14.46 7.94
C LEU A 179 22.08 14.86 9.08
N ALA A 180 23.16 15.57 8.74
CA ALA A 180 24.13 16.04 9.72
C ALA A 180 23.68 17.23 10.55
N THR A 181 22.88 18.13 10.00
CA THR A 181 22.51 19.40 10.62
C THR A 181 21.07 19.47 11.08
N LYS A 182 20.22 18.48 10.75
CA LYS A 182 18.80 18.48 11.13
C LYS A 182 18.63 18.51 12.65
N ARG A 183 17.60 19.22 13.10
CA ARG A 183 17.16 19.27 14.49
C ARG A 183 16.45 17.97 14.87
N SER A 184 16.28 17.73 16.18
CA SER A 184 15.59 16.54 16.69
C SER A 184 14.11 16.46 16.31
N THR A 185 13.49 17.59 15.96
CA THR A 185 12.10 17.67 15.48
C THR A 185 12.00 17.62 13.95
N GLU A 186 13.13 17.62 13.25
CA GLU A 186 13.18 17.53 11.79
C GLU A 186 13.31 16.08 11.34
N HIS A 187 12.48 15.72 10.38
CA HIS A 187 12.48 14.44 9.70
C HIS A 187 13.06 14.60 8.31
N LEU A 188 13.98 13.71 7.96
CA LEU A 188 14.59 13.67 6.63
C LEU A 188 14.13 12.42 5.90
N MET A 189 13.31 12.64 4.87
CA MET A 189 12.78 11.62 4.00
C MET A 189 13.56 11.59 2.68
N VAL A 190 13.85 10.38 2.20
CA VAL A 190 14.57 10.14 0.94
C VAL A 190 13.90 9.02 0.17
N MET A 191 13.89 9.13 -1.17
CA MET A 191 13.55 7.99 -2.02
C MET A 191 14.81 7.16 -2.26
N LEU A 192 14.75 5.86 -1.97
CA LEU A 192 15.80 4.90 -2.31
C LEU A 192 15.20 3.67 -2.99
N ASP A 193 16.03 2.90 -3.68
CA ASP A 193 15.61 1.64 -4.28
C ASP A 193 15.83 0.49 -3.28
N MET A 194 14.74 -0.02 -2.70
CA MET A 194 14.81 -1.03 -1.65
C MET A 194 15.34 -2.37 -2.15
N TYR A 195 15.29 -2.63 -3.46
CA TYR A 195 15.87 -3.84 -4.05
C TYR A 195 17.37 -3.97 -3.72
N HIS A 196 18.05 -2.84 -3.56
CA HIS A 196 19.49 -2.77 -3.27
C HIS A 196 19.82 -2.79 -1.77
N LEU A 197 18.86 -3.15 -0.91
CA LEU A 197 19.04 -3.33 0.53
C LEU A 197 18.81 -4.81 0.91
N PRO A 198 19.79 -5.70 0.65
CA PRO A 198 19.65 -7.14 0.88
C PRO A 198 19.54 -7.51 2.37
N GLU A 199 19.89 -6.62 3.29
CA GLU A 199 19.83 -6.86 4.73
C GLU A 199 18.40 -6.72 5.33
N ARG A 200 17.39 -6.53 4.48
CA ARG A 200 15.97 -6.35 4.87
C ARG A 200 15.14 -7.61 4.61
N GLU A 201 14.15 -7.85 5.45
CA GLU A 201 13.01 -8.73 5.12
C GLU A 201 12.20 -8.09 3.97
N ASN A 202 12.19 -8.72 2.80
CA ASN A 202 11.58 -8.17 1.59
C ASN A 202 10.20 -8.78 1.34
N LYS A 203 9.15 -8.15 1.89
CA LYS A 203 7.75 -8.47 1.57
C LYS A 203 7.43 -8.39 0.07
N PHE A 204 8.22 -7.62 -0.69
CA PHE A 204 8.17 -7.50 -2.14
C PHE A 204 9.58 -7.57 -2.70
N ASN A 205 9.87 -8.55 -3.55
CA ASN A 205 11.18 -8.73 -4.16
C ASN A 205 11.21 -8.14 -5.58
N GLN A 206 10.66 -6.93 -5.72
CA GLN A 206 10.54 -6.26 -7.01
C GLN A 206 11.83 -5.53 -7.37
N ASN A 207 12.21 -5.58 -8.64
CA ASN A 207 13.31 -4.80 -9.19
C ASN A 207 12.78 -3.97 -10.38
N PRO A 208 12.86 -2.63 -10.34
CA PRO A 208 13.25 -1.81 -9.18
C PRO A 208 12.17 -1.80 -8.09
N PHE A 209 12.51 -1.33 -6.89
CA PHE A 209 11.52 -1.06 -5.83
C PHE A 209 11.74 0.32 -5.18
N PRO A 210 11.38 1.41 -5.88
CA PRO A 210 11.44 2.75 -5.32
C PRO A 210 10.54 2.89 -4.10
N HIS A 211 11.06 3.48 -3.02
CA HIS A 211 10.28 3.70 -1.79
C HIS A 211 10.78 4.92 -1.03
N TYR A 212 9.87 5.63 -0.37
CA TYR A 212 10.23 6.72 0.54
C TYR A 212 10.34 6.21 1.98
N ILE A 213 11.46 6.55 2.61
CA ILE A 213 11.80 6.18 3.99
C ILE A 213 12.38 7.37 4.74
N MET A 214 12.43 7.28 6.07
CA MET A 214 13.14 8.24 6.92
C MET A 214 14.49 7.69 7.38
N ILE A 215 15.51 8.55 7.41
CA ILE A 215 16.85 8.21 7.88
C ILE A 215 17.22 9.03 9.12
N GLU A 216 17.78 8.34 10.11
CA GLU A 216 18.31 8.91 11.34
C GLU A 216 19.77 8.49 11.55
N LYS A 217 20.52 9.35 12.25
CA LYS A 217 21.88 9.04 12.66
C LYS A 217 21.88 8.05 13.81
N THR A 218 22.93 7.23 13.86
CA THR A 218 23.28 6.45 15.07
C THR A 218 24.56 7.01 15.69
N PRO A 219 24.96 6.56 16.88
CA PRO A 219 26.28 6.87 17.44
C PRO A 219 27.46 6.39 16.58
N ASP A 220 27.25 5.36 15.76
CA ASP A 220 28.23 4.85 14.81
C ASP A 220 28.11 5.60 13.47
N PRO A 221 29.14 6.35 13.02
CA PRO A 221 29.08 7.12 11.77
C PRO A 221 28.96 6.27 10.50
N ASP A 222 29.32 4.99 10.56
CA ASP A 222 29.24 4.06 9.42
C ASP A 222 27.90 3.32 9.38
N ARG A 223 26.99 3.63 10.31
CA ARG A 223 25.67 3.01 10.41
C ARG A 223 24.58 4.04 10.59
N TRP A 224 23.51 3.91 9.82
CA TRP A 224 22.32 4.75 9.96
C TRP A 224 21.12 3.91 10.36
N PHE A 225 20.20 4.54 11.08
CA PHE A 225 18.92 3.95 11.38
C PHE A 225 17.96 4.33 10.26
N MET A 226 17.42 3.31 9.60
CA MET A 226 16.38 3.47 8.60
C MET A 226 15.05 3.12 9.24
N HIS A 227 14.11 4.07 9.16
CA HIS A 227 12.75 3.94 9.66
C HIS A 227 11.83 3.99 8.44
N ASP A 228 11.19 2.86 8.15
CA ASP A 228 10.16 2.72 7.13
C ASP A 228 8.81 2.54 7.84
N PRO A 229 8.08 3.63 8.08
CA PRO A 229 6.77 3.55 8.74
C PRO A 229 5.72 2.90 7.86
N ASP A 230 5.98 2.61 6.58
CA ASP A 230 5.01 2.02 5.67
C ASP A 230 5.05 0.50 5.73
N TYR A 231 6.22 -0.10 5.52
CA TYR A 231 6.38 -1.56 5.66
C TYR A 231 6.68 -2.01 7.09
N ARG A 232 6.72 -1.07 8.05
CA ARG A 232 7.07 -1.29 9.46
C ARG A 232 8.42 -1.98 9.64
N TRP A 233 9.34 -1.65 8.73
CA TRP A 233 10.70 -2.10 8.88
C TRP A 233 11.51 -0.97 9.50
N GLU A 234 12.17 -1.26 10.61
CA GLU A 234 13.12 -0.36 11.22
C GLU A 234 14.39 -1.11 11.58
N GLY A 235 15.53 -0.48 11.34
CA GLY A 235 16.79 -1.18 11.56
C GLY A 235 18.02 -0.33 11.29
N ILE A 236 19.13 -0.79 11.87
CA ILE A 236 20.44 -0.20 11.66
C ILE A 236 21.09 -0.87 10.45
N LEU A 237 21.40 -0.08 9.42
CA LEU A 237 22.05 -0.55 8.20
C LEU A 237 23.40 0.13 7.98
N PRO A 238 24.32 -0.51 7.24
CA PRO A 238 25.53 0.14 6.77
C PRO A 238 25.18 1.40 5.97
N ARG A 239 25.80 2.53 6.33
CA ARG A 239 25.67 3.81 5.60
C ARG A 239 25.93 3.63 4.11
N ALA A 240 26.95 2.84 3.75
CA ALA A 240 27.30 2.56 2.36
C ALA A 240 26.18 1.86 1.58
N ALA A 241 25.43 0.95 2.20
CA ALA A 241 24.31 0.25 1.56
C ALA A 241 23.15 1.22 1.28
N ILE A 242 22.79 2.06 2.24
CA ILE A 242 21.76 3.11 2.07
C ILE A 242 22.18 4.09 0.97
N LEU A 243 23.43 4.56 0.98
CA LEU A 243 23.93 5.46 -0.06
C LEU A 243 23.90 4.82 -1.45
N ASN A 244 24.24 3.53 -1.56
CA ASN A 244 24.13 2.80 -2.80
C ASN A 244 22.68 2.70 -3.30
N ALA A 245 21.72 2.42 -2.41
CA ALA A 245 20.30 2.37 -2.74
C ALA A 245 19.75 3.75 -3.15
N ILE A 246 20.22 4.83 -2.53
CA ILE A 246 19.89 6.21 -2.94
C ILE A 246 20.50 6.52 -4.31
N ASN A 247 21.71 6.03 -4.61
CA ASN A 247 22.44 6.33 -5.83
C ASN A 247 21.86 5.68 -7.10
N GLN A 248 20.89 4.78 -6.97
CA GLN A 248 20.29 4.11 -8.12
C GLN A 248 19.59 5.10 -9.07
N PRO A 249 19.63 4.85 -10.40
CA PRO A 249 19.01 5.72 -11.40
C PRO A 249 17.47 5.65 -11.38
N THR A 250 16.93 4.59 -10.78
CA THR A 250 15.50 4.28 -10.66
C THR A 250 14.77 5.18 -9.66
N VAL A 251 15.52 5.93 -8.84
CA VAL A 251 14.98 6.73 -7.74
C VAL A 251 15.47 8.16 -7.76
N ALA A 252 14.61 9.09 -7.38
CA ALA A 252 14.94 10.50 -7.23
C ALA A 252 13.90 11.18 -6.35
N GLY A 253 14.37 11.97 -5.38
CA GLY A 253 13.48 12.75 -4.52
C GLY A 253 13.80 12.60 -3.04
N GLY A 254 13.22 13.52 -2.28
CA GLY A 254 13.35 13.56 -0.85
C GLY A 254 12.85 14.88 -0.29
N TYR A 255 12.44 14.84 0.97
CA TYR A 255 11.82 15.97 1.65
C TYR A 255 12.38 16.11 3.07
N ILE A 256 12.38 17.34 3.57
CA ILE A 256 12.60 17.66 4.97
C ILE A 256 11.39 18.40 5.52
N PHE A 257 11.00 18.07 6.75
CA PHE A 257 9.87 18.68 7.43
C PHE A 257 10.08 18.69 8.95
N ASP A 258 9.56 19.72 9.61
CA ASP A 258 9.75 19.97 11.03
C ASP A 258 8.44 19.88 11.79
N ARG A 259 8.31 18.90 12.69
CA ARG A 259 7.10 18.71 13.49
C ARG A 259 6.96 19.72 14.64
N ALA A 260 7.97 20.54 14.93
CA ALA A 260 7.92 21.51 16.04
C ALA A 260 6.78 22.52 15.92
N LYS A 261 6.26 22.75 14.70
CA LYS A 261 5.14 23.66 14.42
C LYS A 261 3.84 22.91 14.10
N ALA A 262 3.81 21.59 14.32
CA ALA A 262 2.62 20.78 14.06
C ALA A 262 1.47 21.24 14.97
N ARG A 263 0.26 21.28 14.41
CA ARG A 263 -0.97 21.66 15.12
C ARG A 263 -2.12 20.76 14.69
N ALA A 264 -3.16 20.71 15.52
CA ALA A 264 -4.39 20.03 15.16
C ALA A 264 -5.04 20.69 13.92
N PRO A 265 -5.55 19.89 12.96
CA PRO A 265 -6.34 20.41 11.85
C PRO A 265 -7.59 21.14 12.33
N ARG A 266 -7.93 22.26 11.68
CA ARG A 266 -9.23 22.90 11.87
C ARG A 266 -10.31 22.09 11.15
N ASN A 267 -11.52 22.07 11.69
CA ASN A 267 -12.65 21.37 11.08
C ASN A 267 -12.93 21.84 9.64
N GLU A 268 -12.76 23.13 9.34
CA GLU A 268 -12.95 23.66 7.99
C GLU A 268 -11.90 23.12 7.00
N ASP A 269 -10.66 22.93 7.47
CA ASP A 269 -9.58 22.38 6.66
C ASP A 269 -9.73 20.87 6.48
N LEU A 270 -10.22 20.15 7.49
CA LEU A 270 -10.60 18.73 7.39
C LEU A 270 -11.71 18.52 6.36
N ARG A 271 -12.78 19.32 6.45
CA ARG A 271 -13.89 19.30 5.49
C ARG A 271 -13.38 19.54 4.08
N ALA A 272 -12.60 20.61 3.89
CA ALA A 272 -12.07 20.99 2.59
C ALA A 272 -11.13 19.92 2.02
N TYR A 273 -10.34 19.26 2.86
CA TYR A 273 -9.45 18.19 2.41
C TYR A 273 -10.25 16.99 1.94
N PHE A 274 -11.20 16.50 2.76
CA PHE A 274 -12.05 15.38 2.40
C PHE A 274 -12.79 15.64 1.08
N GLU A 275 -13.42 16.81 0.93
CA GLU A 275 -14.13 17.19 -0.30
C GLU A 275 -13.22 17.28 -1.53
N ALA A 276 -11.95 17.65 -1.35
CA ALA A 276 -10.99 17.77 -2.45
C ALA A 276 -10.48 16.42 -2.97
N VAL A 277 -10.47 15.38 -2.12
CA VAL A 277 -9.88 14.07 -2.44
C VAL A 277 -10.91 12.96 -2.60
N PHE A 278 -12.14 13.16 -2.13
CA PHE A 278 -13.19 12.14 -2.17
C PHE A 278 -13.84 12.04 -3.56
N LEU A 279 -13.53 10.96 -4.28
CA LEU A 279 -14.12 10.66 -5.59
C LEU A 279 -15.36 9.77 -5.44
N GLU A 280 -16.52 10.39 -5.26
CA GLU A 280 -17.78 9.69 -4.94
C GLU A 280 -18.23 8.70 -6.03
N LYS A 281 -18.05 9.04 -7.31
CA LYS A 281 -18.68 8.33 -8.44
C LYS A 281 -17.73 7.53 -9.31
N ARG A 282 -16.47 7.35 -8.90
CA ARG A 282 -15.48 6.63 -9.69
C ARG A 282 -14.54 5.84 -8.81
N ASN A 283 -14.07 4.71 -9.31
CA ASN A 283 -13.06 3.88 -8.66
C ASN A 283 -11.85 3.76 -9.60
N PRO A 284 -10.92 4.74 -9.59
CA PRO A 284 -9.87 4.87 -10.61
C PRO A 284 -9.05 3.60 -10.83
N MET A 285 -8.68 2.89 -9.75
CA MET A 285 -7.88 1.67 -9.84
C MET A 285 -8.64 0.54 -10.56
N ILE A 286 -9.94 0.40 -10.30
CA ILE A 286 -10.80 -0.60 -10.95
C ILE A 286 -11.04 -0.22 -12.41
N ASP A 287 -11.31 1.06 -12.68
CA ASP A 287 -11.47 1.60 -14.04
C ASP A 287 -10.20 1.37 -14.89
N ALA A 288 -9.02 1.64 -14.31
CA ALA A 288 -7.74 1.42 -14.96
C ALA A 288 -7.47 -0.06 -15.21
N THR A 289 -7.69 -0.91 -14.21
CA THR A 289 -7.51 -2.36 -14.34
C THR A 289 -8.42 -2.92 -15.45
N ARG A 290 -9.69 -2.51 -15.47
CA ARG A 290 -10.64 -2.87 -16.53
C ARG A 290 -10.16 -2.44 -17.91
N ARG A 291 -9.62 -1.23 -18.03
CA ARG A 291 -9.07 -0.71 -19.28
C ARG A 291 -7.85 -1.51 -19.75
N ILE A 292 -6.94 -1.85 -18.84
CA ILE A 292 -5.74 -2.67 -19.12
C ILE A 292 -6.16 -4.06 -19.60
N VAL A 293 -7.04 -4.75 -18.87
CA VAL A 293 -7.55 -6.06 -19.26
C VAL A 293 -8.19 -6.01 -20.65
N ARG A 294 -9.03 -5.01 -20.94
CA ARG A 294 -9.64 -4.85 -22.28
C ARG A 294 -8.59 -4.68 -23.37
N ALA A 295 -7.56 -3.88 -23.14
CA ALA A 295 -6.52 -3.62 -24.14
C ALA A 295 -5.70 -4.87 -24.48
N HIS A 296 -5.40 -5.72 -23.49
CA HIS A 296 -4.67 -6.97 -23.69
C HIS A 296 -5.51 -8.12 -24.28
N LEU A 297 -6.83 -8.01 -24.21
CA LEU A 297 -7.75 -9.00 -24.77
C LEU A 297 -8.33 -8.59 -26.14
N ASP A 298 -8.08 -7.36 -26.61
CA ASP A 298 -8.55 -6.90 -27.92
C ASP A 298 -7.83 -7.67 -29.04
N PRO A 299 -8.54 -8.50 -29.84
CA PRO A 299 -7.93 -9.26 -30.92
C PRO A 299 -7.38 -8.39 -32.06
N ALA A 300 -7.86 -7.14 -32.17
CA ALA A 300 -7.37 -6.17 -33.14
C ALA A 300 -6.23 -5.29 -32.58
N GLY A 301 -5.94 -5.40 -31.28
CA GLY A 301 -4.93 -4.62 -30.58
C GLY A 301 -3.51 -5.16 -30.79
N PRO A 302 -2.48 -4.33 -30.55
CA PRO A 302 -1.07 -4.74 -30.64
C PRO A 302 -0.58 -5.51 -29.40
N LEU A 303 -1.38 -5.58 -28.34
CA LEU A 303 -1.02 -6.21 -27.06
C LEU A 303 -1.47 -7.66 -27.02
N ASN A 304 -0.80 -8.47 -26.19
CA ASN A 304 -1.09 -9.89 -26.04
C ASN A 304 -1.50 -10.21 -24.59
N HIS A 305 -2.46 -11.10 -24.42
CA HIS A 305 -2.92 -11.59 -23.11
C HIS A 305 -1.77 -12.16 -22.26
N THR A 306 -0.74 -12.74 -22.88
CA THR A 306 0.46 -13.26 -22.19
C THR A 306 1.27 -12.20 -21.44
N ALA A 307 1.11 -10.91 -21.78
CA ALA A 307 1.76 -9.80 -21.08
C ALA A 307 0.88 -9.20 -19.97
N LEU A 308 -0.34 -9.70 -19.76
CA LEU A 308 -1.30 -9.12 -18.83
C LEU A 308 -0.88 -9.27 -17.36
N ALA A 309 -0.29 -10.41 -16.97
CA ALA A 309 0.21 -10.62 -15.62
C ALA A 309 1.28 -9.58 -15.25
N ASP A 310 2.24 -9.34 -16.15
CA ASP A 310 3.27 -8.32 -15.99
C ASP A 310 2.69 -6.90 -15.97
N ALA A 311 1.72 -6.62 -16.85
CA ALA A 311 1.08 -5.30 -16.93
C ALA A 311 0.33 -4.92 -15.65
N LEU A 312 -0.12 -5.88 -14.85
CA LEU A 312 -0.82 -5.69 -13.58
C LEU A 312 -0.04 -6.18 -12.37
N ARG A 313 1.28 -6.39 -12.51
CA ARG A 313 2.15 -6.88 -11.44
C ARG A 313 2.10 -6.01 -10.17
N GLU A 314 1.91 -4.71 -10.32
CA GLU A 314 1.86 -3.76 -9.20
C GLU A 314 0.44 -3.52 -8.63
N LEU A 315 -0.59 -4.21 -9.16
CA LEU A 315 -1.95 -4.11 -8.65
C LEU A 315 -2.04 -4.48 -7.16
N PRO A 316 -1.40 -5.56 -6.65
CA PRO A 316 -1.45 -5.88 -5.22
C PRO A 316 -0.82 -4.80 -4.33
N VAL A 317 0.27 -4.17 -4.79
CA VAL A 317 0.94 -3.06 -4.06
C VAL A 317 0.00 -1.87 -3.94
N LEU A 318 -0.72 -1.55 -5.02
CA LEU A 318 -1.73 -0.48 -5.02
C LEU A 318 -2.98 -0.85 -4.21
N ALA A 319 -3.39 -2.12 -4.21
CA ALA A 319 -4.61 -2.57 -3.53
C ALA A 319 -4.53 -2.38 -2.01
N ILE A 320 -3.34 -2.45 -1.42
CA ILE A 320 -3.14 -2.14 0.01
C ILE A 320 -3.67 -0.74 0.35
N ARG A 321 -3.67 0.21 -0.61
CA ARG A 321 -4.23 1.56 -0.41
C ARG A 321 -5.69 1.56 0.01
N LYS A 322 -6.45 0.50 -0.25
CA LYS A 322 -7.88 0.42 0.11
C LYS A 322 -8.10 0.42 1.62
N TYR A 323 -7.15 -0.06 2.41
CA TYR A 323 -7.21 0.07 3.87
C TYR A 323 -7.16 1.53 4.38
N ALA A 324 -6.83 2.49 3.51
CA ALA A 324 -6.96 3.91 3.86
C ALA A 324 -8.39 4.31 4.21
N TYR A 325 -9.40 3.55 3.75
CA TYR A 325 -10.79 3.77 4.15
C TYR A 325 -10.97 3.61 5.65
N GLU A 326 -10.26 2.70 6.31
CA GLU A 326 -10.35 2.51 7.76
C GLU A 326 -9.94 3.77 8.51
N HIS A 327 -8.84 4.42 8.10
CA HIS A 327 -8.46 5.73 8.63
C HIS A 327 -9.55 6.78 8.37
N GLY A 328 -10.18 6.71 7.19
CA GLY A 328 -11.36 7.50 6.83
C GLY A 328 -12.50 7.38 7.84
N PHE A 329 -12.96 6.16 8.05
CA PHE A 329 -14.03 5.82 8.98
C PHE A 329 -13.64 6.14 10.42
N ALA A 330 -12.42 5.81 10.85
CA ALA A 330 -11.93 6.00 12.21
C ALA A 330 -11.86 7.47 12.64
N VAL A 331 -11.72 8.41 11.70
CA VAL A 331 -11.83 9.85 11.99
C VAL A 331 -13.27 10.21 12.38
N PHE A 332 -14.24 9.81 11.56
CA PHE A 332 -15.65 10.18 11.81
C PHE A 332 -16.28 9.35 12.93
N TRP A 333 -15.94 8.08 13.05
CA TRP A 333 -16.36 7.20 14.14
C TRP A 333 -16.03 7.81 15.50
N ARG A 334 -14.75 8.19 15.72
CA ARG A 334 -14.34 8.86 16.95
C ARG A 334 -15.01 10.22 17.15
N ALA A 335 -15.13 11.01 16.09
CA ALA A 335 -15.71 12.35 16.20
C ALA A 335 -17.22 12.34 16.49
N LEU A 336 -17.91 11.27 16.10
CA LEU A 336 -19.35 11.08 16.27
C LEU A 336 -19.71 10.19 17.47
N ASP A 337 -18.72 9.62 18.15
CA ASP A 337 -18.91 8.67 19.26
C ASP A 337 -19.84 7.50 18.88
N LEU A 338 -19.57 6.90 17.72
CA LEU A 338 -20.37 5.78 17.21
C LEU A 338 -19.99 4.45 17.89
N PRO A 339 -20.88 3.45 17.95
CA PRO A 339 -20.56 2.13 18.47
C PRO A 339 -19.39 1.45 17.75
N ASP A 340 -18.59 0.66 18.48
CA ASP A 340 -17.44 -0.08 17.92
C ASP A 340 -17.86 -1.01 16.78
N GLN A 341 -19.00 -1.70 16.92
CA GLN A 341 -19.54 -2.60 15.89
C GLN A 341 -19.76 -1.89 14.55
N ASP A 342 -20.22 -0.62 14.57
CA ASP A 342 -20.44 0.14 13.33
C ASP A 342 -19.13 0.36 12.57
N PHE A 343 -17.99 0.45 13.28
CA PHE A 343 -16.66 0.57 12.67
C PHE A 343 -16.11 -0.79 12.22
N GLU A 344 -16.25 -1.83 13.05
CA GLU A 344 -15.83 -3.19 12.71
C GLU A 344 -16.51 -3.71 11.44
N ASP A 345 -17.81 -3.45 11.26
CA ASP A 345 -18.55 -3.83 10.05
C ASP A 345 -17.94 -3.20 8.77
N TRP A 346 -17.43 -1.96 8.86
CA TRP A 346 -16.73 -1.33 7.73
C TRP A 346 -15.33 -1.89 7.52
N CYS A 347 -14.61 -2.24 8.59
CA CYS A 347 -13.33 -2.92 8.47
C CYS A 347 -13.48 -4.26 7.73
N ASP A 348 -14.52 -5.04 8.03
CA ASP A 348 -14.83 -6.28 7.32
C ASP A 348 -15.12 -6.06 5.82
N GLU A 349 -15.87 -5.01 5.49
CA GLU A 349 -16.15 -4.63 4.09
C GLU A 349 -14.88 -4.21 3.34
N ILE A 350 -13.97 -3.48 4.00
CA ILE A 350 -12.69 -3.03 3.44
C ILE A 350 -11.73 -4.22 3.26
N GLU A 351 -11.67 -5.12 4.23
CA GLU A 351 -10.92 -6.37 4.15
C GLU A 351 -11.41 -7.19 2.95
N ALA A 352 -12.73 -7.39 2.83
CA ALA A 352 -13.31 -8.10 1.70
C ALA A 352 -13.00 -7.43 0.34
N LEU A 353 -12.93 -6.08 0.29
CA LEU A 353 -12.50 -5.36 -0.90
C LEU A 353 -11.03 -5.67 -1.25
N HIS A 354 -10.13 -5.60 -0.26
CA HIS A 354 -8.71 -5.90 -0.45
C HIS A 354 -8.49 -7.35 -0.89
N GLN A 355 -9.14 -8.32 -0.24
CA GLN A 355 -9.07 -9.72 -0.63
C GLN A 355 -9.62 -9.98 -2.02
N GLY A 356 -10.68 -9.27 -2.41
CA GLY A 356 -11.21 -9.33 -3.77
C GLY A 356 -10.16 -8.94 -4.83
N PHE A 357 -9.27 -7.98 -4.57
CA PHE A 357 -8.16 -7.65 -5.48
C PHE A 357 -7.13 -8.78 -5.59
N ARG A 358 -6.85 -9.51 -4.50
CA ARG A 358 -5.95 -10.67 -4.54
C ARG A 358 -6.54 -11.81 -5.37
N THR A 359 -7.82 -12.09 -5.18
CA THR A 359 -8.55 -13.07 -6.01
C THR A 359 -8.58 -12.66 -7.47
N LEU A 360 -8.80 -11.37 -7.75
CA LEU A 360 -8.73 -10.82 -9.10
C LEU A 360 -7.33 -11.03 -9.71
N GLN A 361 -6.25 -10.74 -8.97
CA GLN A 361 -4.88 -10.93 -9.44
C GLN A 361 -4.61 -12.39 -9.85
N TYR A 362 -5.08 -13.36 -9.06
CA TYR A 362 -4.94 -14.77 -9.40
C TYR A 362 -5.68 -15.11 -10.70
N LYS A 363 -6.94 -14.68 -10.86
CA LYS A 363 -7.72 -14.90 -12.08
C LYS A 363 -7.07 -14.25 -13.31
N ILE A 364 -6.48 -13.06 -13.14
CA ILE A 364 -5.74 -12.36 -14.19
C ILE A 364 -4.47 -13.13 -14.58
N THR A 365 -3.74 -13.67 -13.61
CA THR A 365 -2.54 -14.48 -13.88
C THR A 365 -2.91 -15.75 -14.66
N LYS A 366 -3.99 -16.44 -14.27
CA LYS A 366 -4.53 -17.59 -15.02
C LYS A 366 -4.93 -17.21 -16.44
N LEU A 367 -5.68 -16.12 -16.60
CA LEU A 367 -6.09 -15.61 -17.91
C LEU A 367 -4.90 -15.26 -18.79
N SER A 368 -3.86 -14.66 -18.21
CA SER A 368 -2.63 -14.30 -18.92
C SER A 368 -1.90 -15.55 -19.44
N ALA A 369 -1.89 -16.63 -18.66
CA ALA A 369 -1.24 -17.88 -19.05
C ALA A 369 -2.03 -18.71 -20.07
N SER A 370 -3.37 -18.71 -20.00
CA SER A 370 -4.20 -19.62 -20.82
C SER A 370 -4.90 -18.95 -22.01
N GLY A 371 -5.16 -17.64 -21.94
CA GLY A 371 -6.00 -16.94 -22.92
C GLY A 371 -7.47 -17.38 -22.93
N ASP A 372 -7.93 -18.11 -21.91
CA ASP A 372 -9.29 -18.69 -21.87
C ASP A 372 -10.39 -17.60 -21.80
N PRO A 373 -11.30 -17.53 -22.79
CA PRO A 373 -12.42 -16.59 -22.77
C PRO A 373 -13.35 -16.72 -21.55
N ALA A 374 -13.49 -17.91 -20.96
CA ALA A 374 -14.30 -18.10 -19.77
C ALA A 374 -13.67 -17.40 -18.55
N LEU A 375 -12.34 -17.43 -18.43
CA LEU A 375 -11.62 -16.67 -17.41
C LEU A 375 -11.75 -15.16 -17.64
N ALA A 376 -11.75 -14.70 -18.88
CA ALA A 376 -12.00 -13.28 -19.18
C ALA A 376 -13.36 -12.82 -18.66
N THR A 377 -14.44 -13.61 -18.86
CA THR A 377 -15.75 -13.31 -18.28
C THR A 377 -15.70 -13.25 -16.75
N GLN A 378 -15.00 -14.17 -16.09
CA GLN A 378 -14.85 -14.16 -14.63
C GLN A 378 -14.06 -12.95 -14.12
N VAL A 379 -13.01 -12.53 -14.83
CA VAL A 379 -12.23 -11.33 -14.50
C VAL A 379 -13.10 -10.08 -14.55
N PHE A 380 -13.93 -9.92 -15.58
CA PHE A 380 -14.86 -8.77 -15.66
C PHE A 380 -15.94 -8.81 -14.58
N ALA A 381 -16.49 -9.98 -14.26
CA ALA A 381 -17.44 -10.12 -13.16
C ALA A 381 -16.81 -9.77 -11.79
N ALA A 382 -15.56 -10.19 -11.55
CA ALA A 382 -14.82 -9.82 -10.35
C ALA A 382 -14.57 -8.30 -10.27
N LEU A 383 -14.22 -7.66 -11.39
CA LEU A 383 -14.10 -6.20 -11.48
C LEU A 383 -15.42 -5.48 -11.18
N ASP A 384 -16.56 -6.00 -11.66
CA ASP A 384 -17.89 -5.45 -11.36
C ASP A 384 -18.23 -5.58 -9.87
N ALA A 385 -17.93 -6.72 -9.25
CA ALA A 385 -18.16 -6.94 -7.83
C ALA A 385 -17.30 -6.02 -6.95
N LEU A 386 -16.02 -5.85 -7.30
CA LEU A 386 -15.12 -4.91 -6.64
C LEU A 386 -15.61 -3.46 -6.76
N ASP A 387 -16.10 -3.07 -7.94
CA ASP A 387 -16.62 -1.72 -8.18
C ASP A 387 -17.84 -1.42 -7.32
N GLN A 388 -18.76 -2.38 -7.23
CA GLN A 388 -19.95 -2.28 -6.39
C GLN A 388 -19.57 -2.17 -4.91
N ARG A 389 -18.64 -3.01 -4.44
CA ARG A 389 -18.18 -2.99 -3.03
C ARG A 389 -17.48 -1.68 -2.68
N GLU A 390 -16.56 -1.21 -3.51
CA GLU A 390 -15.88 0.06 -3.26
C GLU A 390 -16.86 1.24 -3.28
N THR A 391 -17.84 1.23 -4.19
CA THR A 391 -18.93 2.23 -4.22
C THR A 391 -19.77 2.20 -2.93
N HIS A 392 -20.06 1.01 -2.41
CA HIS A 392 -20.77 0.84 -1.14
C HIS A 392 -19.99 1.45 0.05
N ILE A 393 -18.70 1.13 0.15
CA ILE A 393 -17.79 1.67 1.17
C ILE A 393 -17.75 3.20 1.09
N LYS A 394 -17.59 3.77 -0.12
CA LYS A 394 -17.63 5.23 -0.33
C LYS A 394 -18.95 5.85 0.12
N ALA A 395 -20.08 5.23 -0.23
CA ALA A 395 -21.38 5.73 0.20
C ALA A 395 -21.51 5.74 1.74
N GLY A 396 -21.03 4.70 2.42
CA GLY A 396 -20.95 4.63 3.87
C GLY A 396 -20.10 5.75 4.47
N LEU A 397 -18.88 5.90 3.97
CA LEU A 397 -17.95 6.94 4.44
C LEU A 397 -18.52 8.35 4.22
N LYS A 398 -19.17 8.58 3.07
CA LYS A 398 -19.84 9.84 2.76
C LYS A 398 -20.99 10.12 3.74
N ALA A 399 -21.77 9.11 4.11
CA ALA A 399 -22.84 9.27 5.08
C ALA A 399 -22.31 9.69 6.46
N TRP A 400 -21.19 9.10 6.91
CA TRP A 400 -20.54 9.48 8.17
C TRP A 400 -19.95 10.89 8.10
N PHE A 401 -19.31 11.24 6.98
CA PHE A 401 -18.84 12.61 6.74
C PHE A 401 -19.98 13.62 6.83
N VAL A 402 -21.12 13.36 6.19
CA VAL A 402 -22.30 14.26 6.25
C VAL A 402 -22.84 14.39 7.67
N LYS A 403 -22.95 13.28 8.43
CA LYS A 403 -23.34 13.31 9.84
C LYS A 403 -22.37 14.16 10.67
N TRP A 404 -21.07 13.99 10.46
CA TRP A 404 -20.02 14.78 11.12
C TRP A 404 -20.13 16.26 10.77
N GLN A 405 -20.40 16.61 9.52
CA GLN A 405 -20.61 18.01 9.11
C GLN A 405 -21.80 18.65 9.85
N VAL A 406 -22.93 17.94 9.95
CA VAL A 406 -24.10 18.44 10.68
C VAL A 406 -23.76 18.63 12.16
N SER A 407 -23.17 17.63 12.81
CA SER A 407 -22.80 17.72 14.23
C SER A 407 -21.80 18.85 14.52
N THR A 408 -20.81 19.04 13.65
CA THR A 408 -19.70 19.97 13.87
C THR A 408 -20.04 21.41 13.53
N PHE A 409 -20.84 21.64 12.48
CA PHE A 409 -21.10 22.98 11.94
C PHE A 409 -22.52 23.50 12.19
N ALA A 410 -23.46 22.69 12.69
CA ALA A 410 -24.80 23.17 13.03
C ALA A 410 -24.86 24.03 14.31
N SER A 411 -23.78 24.09 15.09
CA SER A 411 -23.64 24.93 16.29
C SER A 411 -23.17 26.37 15.98
N GLY A 412 -23.69 26.98 14.91
CA GLY A 412 -23.59 28.43 14.73
C GLY A 412 -24.60 29.11 15.66
N GLU A 413 -24.12 29.74 16.73
CA GLU A 413 -24.93 30.62 17.59
C GLU A 413 -25.77 31.57 16.73
N VAL A 414 -27.09 31.42 16.79
CA VAL A 414 -28.00 32.55 16.58
C VAL A 414 -27.71 33.50 17.73
N PRO A 415 -27.33 34.78 17.49
CA PRO A 415 -27.26 35.74 18.58
C PRO A 415 -28.64 35.74 19.23
N LEU A 416 -28.71 35.38 20.51
CA LEU A 416 -29.84 35.70 21.37
C LEU A 416 -30.00 37.22 21.31
N VAL A 417 -30.83 37.69 20.39
CA VAL A 417 -31.44 39.01 20.47
C VAL A 417 -32.28 38.94 21.73
N MET A 418 -31.70 39.41 22.83
CA MET A 418 -32.43 39.79 24.02
C MET A 418 -33.41 40.89 23.59
N THR A 419 -34.60 40.48 23.15
CA THR A 419 -35.74 41.37 23.11
C THR A 419 -36.06 41.71 24.56
N GLY A 420 -35.53 42.85 25.01
CA GLY A 420 -35.94 43.47 26.26
C GLY A 420 -37.45 43.73 26.20
N ALA A 421 -38.15 43.24 27.21
CA ALA A 421 -39.45 43.76 27.58
C ALA A 421 -39.25 44.94 28.55
N ASP A 422 -40.14 45.92 28.38
CA ASP A 422 -40.56 46.96 29.33
C ASP A 422 -39.68 48.22 29.50
N GLN A 423 -40.04 49.25 28.72
CA GLN A 423 -40.72 50.45 29.24
C GLN A 423 -41.66 51.06 28.20
#